data_AF-A0A8C4TB41-F1
#
_entry.id   AF-A0A8C4TB41-F1
#
_cell.length_a   1.000
_cell.length_b   1.000
_cell.length_c   1.000
_cell.angle_alpha   90.00
_cell.angle_beta   90.00
_cell.angle_gamma   90.00
#
_symmetry.space_group_name_H-M   'P 1'
#
loop_
_entity.id
_entity.type
_entity.pdbx_description
1 polymer ?
#
loop_
_entity_poly.entity_id
_entity_poly.type
_entity_poly.pdbx_seq_one_letter_code
_entity_poly.pdbx_strand_id
1 'polypeptide(L)'
;MFVDYSSIFILSLNLCHVTSILLGGFPKRPSQPGTFNYPPAVFQPGIPPWLGVQHHVSGSFVCINVTALFCVCVCSLPGLCSMCVLWEVPQEAEPPGLHKSNGLTLIAGTYCEKFGWCAGRDDKCTAPLPERNATCYCDSFCGTHSWEGSDCCPDYWSFCRSGAVPTRPPTTKWLPVCCFDSILIFCPLSTCRQSQWECSEFVCLIRQELIDSINGHQVGWMAGNYSHFWGMTLEEGIKHRLGTDEPSPSILEMTEMKADLSNGLPDFFTASYKWSNWIHGPLDQGNCAASWAFSTASVAADRIAIHSQGRRTANLSPQNLISCNTKNQNGCHGGNVANAWWYLRKNGLVSTECYPFMNGHSYESSCMMRSEKSNERGKRHAVTPCPSSALHSNEIHLCTPAYRISSNETEIMKEIMENGPVQAIMRVHEDFFLYKGGVYHHTSAAAKENRRQGTHAVKLVGWGRKKQNGGGIMKFWIAANSWGTWWGEDGYFRILRGVNECDIEKLIIGAWGYVDMLDYPPHEEYDT
;
A
#
# COMPACT_ATOMS: atom_id res chain seq x y z
N MET A 1 -25.74 -38.46 32.47
CA MET A 1 -24.63 -38.18 33.41
C MET A 1 -23.89 -36.99 32.84
N PHE A 2 -24.20 -35.72 33.14
CA PHE A 2 -24.88 -35.09 34.29
C PHE A 2 -24.17 -35.24 35.65
N VAL A 3 -24.22 -34.13 36.42
CA VAL A 3 -23.51 -33.71 37.67
C VAL A 3 -22.29 -32.82 37.31
N ASP A 4 -22.29 -31.48 37.40
CA ASP A 4 -23.18 -30.43 37.95
C ASP A 4 -23.24 -30.28 39.50
N TYR A 5 -23.71 -29.11 39.98
CA TYR A 5 -23.55 -28.44 41.29
C TYR A 5 -22.23 -27.63 41.41
N SER A 6 -22.22 -26.28 41.44
CA SER A 6 -23.10 -25.26 42.08
C SER A 6 -23.08 -25.40 43.62
N SER A 7 -22.87 -24.37 44.46
CA SER A 7 -23.60 -23.10 44.51
C SER A 7 -23.10 -22.13 45.62
N ILE A 8 -23.21 -20.81 45.39
CA ILE A 8 -23.77 -19.71 46.24
C ILE A 8 -23.28 -19.61 47.73
N PHE A 9 -22.81 -18.47 48.27
CA PHE A 9 -23.59 -17.33 48.85
C PHE A 9 -22.60 -16.26 49.37
N ILE A 10 -22.92 -14.97 49.61
CA ILE A 10 -23.85 -13.94 49.07
C ILE A 10 -23.72 -12.69 49.99
N LEU A 11 -24.31 -11.54 49.61
CA LEU A 11 -24.47 -10.29 50.38
C LEU A 11 -23.16 -9.45 50.62
N SER A 12 -23.20 -8.11 50.75
CA SER A 12 -23.98 -7.01 50.13
C SER A 12 -23.63 -5.70 50.87
N LEU A 13 -24.16 -4.56 50.37
CA LEU A 13 -24.33 -3.28 51.08
C LEU A 13 -23.05 -2.48 51.40
N ASN A 14 -23.10 -1.15 51.52
CA ASN A 14 -23.80 -0.14 50.70
C ASN A 14 -23.25 1.26 51.06
N LEU A 15 -23.34 2.21 50.13
CA LEU A 15 -23.55 3.66 50.36
C LEU A 15 -22.54 4.53 51.16
N CYS A 16 -22.17 5.63 50.49
CA CYS A 16 -22.19 7.03 50.98
C CYS A 16 -21.00 7.70 51.71
N HIS A 17 -20.39 8.63 50.94
CA HIS A 17 -20.27 10.09 51.19
C HIS A 17 -19.24 10.70 52.17
N VAL A 18 -18.49 11.67 51.61
CA VAL A 18 -18.08 13.00 52.20
C VAL A 18 -17.00 12.90 53.32
N THR A 19 -15.87 13.63 53.30
CA THR A 19 -15.68 15.10 53.20
C THR A 19 -14.22 15.46 52.88
N SER A 20 -13.95 16.66 52.35
CA SER A 20 -12.61 17.26 52.22
C SER A 20 -12.13 17.93 53.52
N ILE A 21 -10.84 17.81 53.89
CA ILE A 21 -10.12 18.76 54.77
C ILE A 21 -8.68 19.00 54.27
N LEU A 22 -8.17 20.22 54.48
CA LEU A 22 -6.90 20.80 54.01
C LEU A 22 -5.75 20.71 55.04
N LEU A 23 -4.57 21.23 54.63
CA LEU A 23 -3.35 21.59 55.41
C LEU A 23 -2.32 20.45 55.59
N GLY A 24 -1.01 20.66 55.42
CA GLY A 24 -0.25 21.84 54.94
C GLY A 24 1.27 21.62 55.10
N GLY A 25 2.14 22.45 54.49
CA GLY A 25 3.60 22.39 54.74
C GLY A 25 4.55 22.90 53.65
N PHE A 26 4.76 24.21 53.56
CA PHE A 26 5.96 24.86 52.97
C PHE A 26 7.07 24.97 54.06
N PRO A 27 8.37 25.25 53.77
CA PRO A 27 8.91 26.18 52.74
C PRO A 27 10.12 25.58 51.93
N LYS A 28 10.99 26.28 51.17
CA LYS A 28 11.23 27.72 50.91
C LYS A 28 11.86 27.94 49.49
N ARG A 29 12.70 28.97 49.32
CA ARG A 29 13.65 29.24 48.21
C ARG A 29 14.92 29.91 48.80
N PRO A 30 16.02 30.13 48.04
CA PRO A 30 16.18 31.30 47.13
C PRO A 30 16.71 30.91 45.72
N SER A 31 16.39 31.50 44.54
CA SER A 31 16.49 32.88 43.99
C SER A 31 17.93 33.46 43.98
N GLN A 32 18.53 34.04 42.91
CA GLN A 32 18.22 34.34 41.48
C GLN A 32 19.58 34.87 40.85
N PRO A 33 19.72 35.70 39.76
CA PRO A 33 18.89 36.07 38.58
C PRO A 33 19.61 36.09 37.20
N GLY A 34 18.85 36.40 36.13
CA GLY A 34 19.32 37.13 34.92
C GLY A 34 19.67 36.30 33.67
N THR A 35 19.48 36.78 32.42
CA THR A 35 18.78 37.96 31.85
C THR A 35 18.45 37.66 30.37
N PHE A 36 17.32 38.15 29.83
CA PHE A 36 17.02 38.12 28.39
C PHE A 36 16.53 39.51 27.94
N ASN A 37 17.08 40.02 26.82
CA ASN A 37 16.81 41.36 26.29
C ASN A 37 15.98 41.33 24.99
N TYR A 38 15.12 42.35 24.87
CA TYR A 38 14.39 42.88 23.70
C TYR A 38 14.19 44.40 23.97
N PRO A 39 13.54 45.23 23.10
CA PRO A 39 12.99 45.00 21.76
C PRO A 39 13.91 45.61 20.67
N PRO A 40 13.68 46.77 19.98
CA PRO A 40 12.57 47.74 19.97
C PRO A 40 11.52 47.52 18.86
N ALA A 41 10.49 48.38 18.81
CA ALA A 41 9.58 48.62 17.67
C ALA A 41 9.25 50.13 17.61
N VAL A 42 8.77 50.68 16.48
CA VAL A 42 8.51 52.12 16.29
C VAL A 42 7.20 52.39 15.53
N PHE A 43 6.23 53.01 16.23
CA PHE A 43 5.10 53.92 15.84
C PHE A 43 4.15 53.54 14.67
N GLN A 44 2.83 53.29 14.84
CA GLN A 44 1.68 54.18 15.22
C GLN A 44 1.37 55.38 14.27
N PRO A 45 0.13 55.95 14.23
CA PRO A 45 -1.15 55.62 14.92
C PRO A 45 -2.44 55.64 14.04
N GLY A 46 -3.62 55.34 14.63
CA GLY A 46 -4.94 55.66 14.02
C GLY A 46 -6.19 54.98 14.65
N ILE A 47 -6.80 55.59 15.67
CA ILE A 47 -8.09 55.24 16.34
C ILE A 47 -8.71 56.57 16.87
N PRO A 48 -9.93 56.67 17.49
CA PRO A 48 -11.07 55.75 17.71
C PRO A 48 -12.42 56.45 17.29
N PRO A 49 -13.65 56.27 17.88
CA PRO A 49 -14.22 55.32 18.87
C PRO A 49 -15.51 54.62 18.32
N TRP A 50 -16.54 54.11 19.03
CA TRP A 50 -17.00 54.15 20.45
C TRP A 50 -17.89 52.93 20.83
N LEU A 51 -18.29 52.89 22.12
CA LEU A 51 -19.47 52.30 22.81
C LEU A 51 -20.51 51.46 22.01
N GLY A 52 -21.08 50.35 22.51
CA GLY A 52 -20.86 49.58 23.75
C GLY A 52 -22.06 49.48 24.71
N VAL A 53 -22.45 48.22 25.05
CA VAL A 53 -23.07 47.79 26.35
C VAL A 53 -24.56 48.23 26.53
N GLN A 54 -25.54 47.49 27.11
CA GLN A 54 -25.57 46.36 28.07
C GLN A 54 -26.84 45.46 27.97
N HIS A 55 -26.79 44.32 28.68
CA HIS A 55 -27.81 43.29 28.96
C HIS A 55 -29.23 43.75 29.40
N HIS A 56 -30.27 42.93 29.15
CA HIS A 56 -30.81 42.02 30.18
C HIS A 56 -31.76 40.90 29.67
N VAL A 57 -31.98 39.92 30.55
CA VAL A 57 -32.62 38.60 30.32
C VAL A 57 -34.13 38.62 30.60
N SER A 58 -34.94 37.92 29.80
CA SER A 58 -35.99 36.95 30.23
C SER A 58 -36.92 36.52 29.08
N GLY A 59 -37.44 35.29 29.13
CA GLY A 59 -38.53 34.83 28.26
C GLY A 59 -38.30 33.48 27.56
N SER A 60 -38.61 32.38 28.24
CA SER A 60 -38.79 31.06 27.62
C SER A 60 -40.26 30.88 27.23
N PHE A 61 -40.57 30.41 26.01
CA PHE A 61 -41.73 29.56 25.65
C PHE A 61 -41.50 29.06 24.20
N VAL A 62 -41.22 27.76 24.00
CA VAL A 62 -42.16 26.69 23.58
C VAL A 62 -42.69 26.81 22.15
N CYS A 63 -42.41 25.79 21.34
CA CYS A 63 -42.90 25.63 19.97
C CYS A 63 -44.35 25.11 19.92
N ILE A 64 -45.12 25.55 18.93
CA ILE A 64 -46.16 24.71 18.29
C ILE A 64 -46.06 24.89 16.77
N ASN A 65 -46.20 23.77 16.05
CA ASN A 65 -46.11 23.65 14.59
C ASN A 65 -47.44 23.05 14.10
N VAL A 66 -48.16 23.72 13.20
CA VAL A 66 -49.42 23.22 12.62
C VAL A 66 -49.46 23.45 11.10
N THR A 67 -49.04 22.41 10.39
CA THR A 67 -49.57 21.88 9.12
C THR A 67 -50.38 22.83 8.20
N ALA A 68 -49.81 23.13 7.03
CA ALA A 68 -50.59 23.53 5.86
C ALA A 68 -51.18 22.29 5.15
N LEU A 69 -52.49 22.10 5.25
CA LEU A 69 -53.26 21.17 4.40
C LEU A 69 -53.65 21.89 3.11
N PHE A 70 -53.10 21.44 1.97
CA PHE A 70 -53.54 21.92 0.65
C PHE A 70 -54.91 21.34 0.32
N CYS A 71 -55.94 22.18 0.29
CA CYS A 71 -57.22 21.87 -0.32
C CYS A 71 -57.26 22.44 -1.75
N VAL A 72 -57.57 21.60 -2.74
CA VAL A 72 -57.56 21.97 -4.16
C VAL A 72 -58.87 22.67 -4.53
N CYS A 73 -58.82 23.97 -4.81
CA CYS A 73 -59.93 24.70 -5.42
C CYS A 73 -59.76 24.75 -6.94
N VAL A 74 -60.67 24.11 -7.68
CA VAL A 74 -60.80 24.28 -9.14
C VAL A 74 -61.67 25.50 -9.39
N CYS A 75 -61.13 26.51 -10.09
CA CYS A 75 -61.87 27.74 -10.40
C CYS A 75 -62.70 27.60 -11.68
N SER A 76 -64.03 27.61 -11.51
CA SER A 76 -64.99 28.05 -12.53
C SER A 76 -65.95 29.07 -11.90
N LEU A 77 -66.13 30.20 -12.59
CA LEU A 77 -66.96 31.38 -12.30
C LEU A 77 -68.34 31.11 -11.62
N PRO A 78 -68.95 32.09 -10.90
CA PRO A 78 -68.48 32.70 -9.66
C PRO A 78 -69.57 32.72 -8.54
N GLY A 79 -69.17 32.43 -7.28
CA GLY A 79 -69.90 32.85 -6.06
C GLY A 79 -70.65 31.78 -5.26
N LEU A 80 -70.52 31.85 -3.91
CA LEU A 80 -71.24 31.04 -2.88
C LEU A 80 -70.90 29.51 -2.93
N CYS A 81 -71.09 28.62 -1.94
CA CYS A 81 -71.16 28.58 -0.46
C CYS A 81 -71.13 27.08 -0.04
N SER A 82 -70.81 26.60 1.18
CA SER A 82 -70.03 27.09 2.33
C SER A 82 -69.91 25.98 3.41
N MET A 83 -69.03 26.15 4.42
CA MET A 83 -68.86 25.34 5.65
C MET A 83 -68.22 23.93 5.57
N CYS A 84 -67.42 23.64 6.61
CA CYS A 84 -67.07 22.29 7.12
C CYS A 84 -67.38 22.26 8.63
N VAL A 85 -67.58 21.08 9.21
CA VAL A 85 -67.90 20.88 10.64
C VAL A 85 -66.81 20.05 11.33
N LEU A 86 -66.52 20.37 12.59
CA LEU A 86 -65.45 19.81 13.43
C LEU A 86 -65.94 18.70 14.37
N TRP A 87 -65.03 17.81 14.80
CA TRP A 87 -65.09 17.19 16.13
C TRP A 87 -63.69 16.79 16.63
N GLU A 88 -63.46 16.86 17.95
CA GLU A 88 -62.23 16.48 18.69
C GLU A 88 -62.55 15.31 19.65
N VAL A 89 -61.58 14.48 20.14
CA VAL A 89 -60.76 14.61 21.39
C VAL A 89 -60.09 13.21 21.61
N PRO A 90 -58.93 12.97 22.28
CA PRO A 90 -57.98 13.85 22.99
C PRO A 90 -56.52 13.80 22.39
N GLN A 91 -55.54 13.22 23.12
CA GLN A 91 -54.10 13.14 22.83
C GLN A 91 -53.46 11.86 23.45
N GLU A 92 -52.50 11.25 22.75
CA GLU A 92 -51.30 10.60 23.32
C GLU A 92 -50.07 11.11 22.55
N ALA A 93 -48.86 11.03 23.13
CA ALA A 93 -47.72 11.84 22.71
C ALA A 93 -46.67 11.10 21.85
N GLU A 94 -46.25 11.71 20.74
CA GLU A 94 -45.04 11.35 19.97
C GLU A 94 -44.02 12.50 19.93
N PRO A 95 -42.70 12.23 20.04
CA PRO A 95 -41.64 13.19 19.75
C PRO A 95 -41.31 13.25 18.23
N PRO A 96 -40.84 14.40 17.71
CA PRO A 96 -40.63 14.59 16.27
C PRO A 96 -39.25 14.11 15.79
N GLY A 97 -39.14 13.68 14.53
CA GLY A 97 -37.82 13.62 13.86
C GLY A 97 -37.55 12.51 12.84
N LEU A 98 -38.51 12.10 12.01
CA LEU A 98 -38.24 11.17 10.91
C LEU A 98 -37.60 11.90 9.71
N HIS A 99 -36.26 11.89 9.60
CA HIS A 99 -35.58 12.29 8.37
C HIS A 99 -35.44 11.08 7.43
N LYS A 100 -36.18 11.08 6.33
CA LYS A 100 -35.97 10.17 5.19
C LYS A 100 -35.02 10.79 4.18
N SER A 101 -33.90 10.13 3.92
CA SER A 101 -33.15 10.19 2.66
C SER A 101 -32.70 8.76 2.32
N ASN A 102 -32.88 8.36 1.05
CA ASN A 102 -32.99 6.94 0.70
C ASN A 102 -31.63 6.21 0.69
N GLY A 103 -31.56 5.02 1.32
CA GLY A 103 -30.50 4.05 1.03
C GLY A 103 -30.22 3.04 2.14
N LEU A 104 -30.05 3.50 3.38
CA LEU A 104 -29.63 2.65 4.51
C LEU A 104 -30.44 2.96 5.76
N THR A 105 -31.36 2.08 6.13
CA THR A 105 -31.97 2.09 7.46
C THR A 105 -30.89 1.73 8.48
N LEU A 106 -30.41 2.71 9.23
CA LEU A 106 -29.58 2.49 10.41
C LEU A 106 -30.40 1.69 11.42
N ILE A 107 -29.97 0.47 11.71
CA ILE A 107 -30.57 -0.35 12.77
C ILE A 107 -30.06 0.24 14.08
N ALA A 108 -30.91 1.02 14.76
CA ALA A 108 -30.58 1.60 16.04
C ALA A 108 -30.66 0.52 17.14
N GLY A 109 -29.58 0.35 17.90
CA GLY A 109 -29.50 -0.63 18.98
C GLY A 109 -28.19 -0.51 19.76
N THR A 110 -28.14 -1.11 20.94
CA THR A 110 -26.98 -1.11 21.84
C THR A 110 -26.26 -2.45 21.76
N TYR A 111 -25.10 -2.45 21.10
CA TYR A 111 -24.31 -3.63 20.75
C TYR A 111 -22.98 -3.60 21.50
N CYS A 112 -22.14 -2.59 21.29
CA CYS A 112 -20.88 -2.42 22.02
C CYS A 112 -21.10 -2.19 23.51
N GLU A 113 -22.18 -1.51 23.91
CA GLU A 113 -22.58 -1.39 25.32
C GLU A 113 -22.86 -2.75 25.97
N LYS A 114 -23.39 -3.72 25.21
CA LYS A 114 -23.81 -5.03 25.70
C LYS A 114 -22.73 -6.11 25.63
N PHE A 115 -21.90 -6.08 24.60
CA PHE A 115 -20.85 -7.08 24.35
C PHE A 115 -19.45 -6.62 24.80
N GLY A 116 -19.26 -5.33 25.09
CA GLY A 116 -18.02 -4.75 25.61
C GLY A 116 -17.12 -4.13 24.53
N TRP A 117 -16.10 -3.40 24.99
CA TRP A 117 -15.10 -2.73 24.16
C TRP A 117 -13.72 -3.35 24.36
N CYS A 118 -12.94 -3.50 23.27
CA CYS A 118 -11.60 -4.08 23.29
C CYS A 118 -10.53 -3.10 22.76
N ALA A 119 -9.36 -3.09 23.39
CA ALA A 119 -8.20 -2.33 22.94
C ALA A 119 -7.32 -3.16 21.99
N GLY A 120 -6.82 -2.55 20.92
CA GLY A 120 -6.16 -3.22 19.80
C GLY A 120 -7.13 -3.59 18.67
N ARG A 121 -6.67 -4.46 17.77
CA ARG A 121 -7.51 -5.22 16.83
C ARG A 121 -7.75 -6.61 17.44
N ASP A 122 -9.00 -7.00 17.61
CA ASP A 122 -9.36 -8.33 18.11
C ASP A 122 -10.57 -8.85 17.33
N ASP A 123 -10.31 -9.80 16.43
CA ASP A 123 -11.33 -10.40 15.55
C ASP A 123 -12.40 -11.20 16.35
N LYS A 124 -12.27 -11.35 17.68
CA LYS A 124 -13.31 -11.89 18.58
C LYS A 124 -14.20 -10.81 19.20
N CYS A 125 -13.83 -9.53 19.12
CA CYS A 125 -14.56 -8.41 19.74
C CYS A 125 -15.74 -7.95 18.86
N THR A 126 -16.72 -8.84 18.72
CA THR A 126 -17.80 -8.73 17.74
C THR A 126 -19.19 -8.89 18.35
N ALA A 127 -20.19 -8.25 17.75
CA ALA A 127 -21.60 -8.43 18.04
C ALA A 127 -22.38 -8.86 16.78
N PRO A 128 -23.36 -9.77 16.88
CA PRO A 128 -24.19 -10.19 15.76
C PRO A 128 -25.25 -9.11 15.41
N LEU A 129 -25.53 -8.96 14.12
CA LEU A 129 -26.65 -8.17 13.58
C LEU A 129 -27.67 -9.12 12.92
N PRO A 130 -28.66 -9.65 13.68
CA PRO A 130 -29.55 -10.71 13.21
C PRO A 130 -30.36 -10.31 11.97
N GLU A 131 -30.79 -9.05 11.91
CA GLU A 131 -31.61 -8.49 10.83
C GLU A 131 -30.90 -8.40 9.48
N ARG A 132 -29.56 -8.52 9.46
CA ARG A 132 -28.75 -8.51 8.24
C ARG A 132 -27.94 -9.80 8.03
N ASN A 133 -28.09 -10.78 8.93
CA ASN A 133 -27.25 -11.98 8.98
C ASN A 133 -25.74 -11.66 8.90
N ALA A 134 -25.32 -10.63 9.64
CA ALA A 134 -23.99 -10.05 9.59
C ALA A 134 -23.40 -9.92 11.00
N THR A 135 -22.13 -9.54 11.07
CA THR A 135 -21.39 -9.35 12.32
C THR A 135 -20.71 -7.99 12.29
N CYS A 136 -20.76 -7.25 13.40
CA CYS A 136 -20.10 -5.96 13.55
C CYS A 136 -19.07 -5.99 14.69
N TYR A 137 -18.17 -5.01 14.71
CA TYR A 137 -17.00 -4.97 15.59
C TYR A 137 -17.07 -3.79 16.57
N CYS A 138 -16.49 -4.02 17.76
CA CYS A 138 -16.44 -3.09 18.89
C CYS A 138 -15.02 -2.82 19.40
N ASP A 139 -13.99 -3.04 18.59
CA ASP A 139 -12.59 -2.84 18.98
C ASP A 139 -12.05 -1.43 18.61
N SER A 140 -10.85 -1.09 19.09
CA SER A 140 -10.22 0.19 18.77
C SER A 140 -9.81 0.33 17.30
N PHE A 141 -9.60 -0.77 16.57
CA PHE A 141 -9.21 -0.76 15.16
C PHE A 141 -10.38 -0.29 14.27
N CYS A 142 -11.61 -0.66 14.61
CA CYS A 142 -12.82 -0.19 13.92
C CYS A 142 -12.88 1.34 13.79
N GLY A 143 -12.39 2.05 14.80
CA GLY A 143 -12.35 3.52 14.84
C GLY A 143 -11.12 4.16 14.22
N THR A 144 -10.15 3.41 13.71
CA THR A 144 -8.91 3.99 13.14
C THR A 144 -9.04 4.44 11.69
N HIS A 145 -10.06 3.98 10.97
CA HIS A 145 -10.36 4.41 9.61
C HIS A 145 -11.46 5.48 9.61
N SER A 146 -11.15 6.70 9.13
CA SER A 146 -12.00 7.89 9.26
C SER A 146 -13.02 8.07 8.13
N TRP A 147 -13.52 6.98 7.56
CA TRP A 147 -14.58 6.99 6.55
C TRP A 147 -15.75 6.15 7.04
N GLU A 148 -16.95 6.48 6.56
CA GLU A 148 -18.23 5.96 7.07
C GLU A 148 -18.26 4.43 7.07
N GLY A 149 -18.75 3.86 8.18
CA GLY A 149 -18.46 2.47 8.54
C GLY A 149 -19.09 1.43 7.61
N SER A 150 -18.42 0.28 7.51
CA SER A 150 -18.99 -0.97 6.97
C SER A 150 -19.19 -2.01 8.08
N ASP A 151 -18.18 -2.15 8.96
CA ASP A 151 -18.13 -3.26 9.92
C ASP A 151 -18.29 -2.82 11.40
N CYS A 152 -18.28 -1.54 11.74
CA CYS A 152 -18.46 -1.10 13.13
C CYS A 152 -19.92 -1.20 13.58
N CYS A 153 -20.14 -1.60 14.84
CA CYS A 153 -21.50 -1.66 15.37
C CYS A 153 -22.14 -0.25 15.45
N PRO A 154 -23.47 -0.13 15.30
CA PRO A 154 -24.17 1.15 15.25
C PRO A 154 -23.89 2.12 16.41
N ASP A 155 -23.67 1.61 17.62
CA ASP A 155 -23.39 2.38 18.83
C ASP A 155 -21.89 2.65 19.09
N TYR A 156 -20.99 2.12 18.25
CA TYR A 156 -19.54 2.20 18.41
C TYR A 156 -19.04 3.64 18.62
N TRP A 157 -19.47 4.58 17.78
CA TRP A 157 -18.96 5.95 17.82
C TRP A 157 -19.42 6.71 19.07
N SER A 158 -20.63 6.42 19.57
CA SER A 158 -21.22 7.00 20.77
C SER A 158 -20.70 6.38 22.07
N PHE A 159 -20.37 5.08 22.07
CA PHE A 159 -19.93 4.35 23.27
C PHE A 159 -18.40 4.34 23.40
N CYS A 160 -17.68 4.06 22.31
CA CYS A 160 -16.24 3.81 22.34
C CYS A 160 -15.36 5.04 22.07
N ARG A 161 -15.88 6.13 21.47
CA ARG A 161 -15.06 7.29 21.04
C ARG A 161 -15.35 8.63 21.72
N SER A 162 -16.48 8.81 22.39
CA SER A 162 -16.86 10.10 23.02
C SER A 162 -16.39 10.23 24.47
N GLY A 163 -15.14 10.65 24.63
CA GLY A 163 -14.63 11.34 25.83
C GLY A 163 -14.43 12.84 25.58
N ALA A 164 -15.47 13.53 25.10
CA ALA A 164 -15.47 14.91 24.59
C ALA A 164 -14.84 15.15 23.19
N VAL A 165 -15.38 16.14 22.46
CA VAL A 165 -15.18 16.35 21.01
C VAL A 165 -14.41 17.65 20.73
N PRO A 166 -13.30 17.63 19.97
CA PRO A 166 -12.72 18.83 19.38
C PRO A 166 -13.50 19.25 18.11
N THR A 167 -13.87 20.53 18.00
CA THR A 167 -14.52 21.06 16.81
C THR A 167 -13.55 21.26 15.64
N ARG A 168 -14.07 21.08 14.42
CA ARG A 168 -13.31 21.15 13.16
C ARG A 168 -12.75 22.57 12.92
N PRO A 169 -11.46 22.74 12.54
CA PRO A 169 -10.96 24.04 12.06
C PRO A 169 -11.61 24.41 10.71
N PRO A 170 -11.66 25.69 10.34
CA PRO A 170 -12.32 26.12 9.11
C PRO A 170 -11.67 25.51 7.86
N THR A 171 -12.49 25.22 6.86
CA THR A 171 -12.09 24.55 5.61
C THR A 171 -11.04 25.35 4.82
N THR A 172 -9.78 24.92 4.87
CA THR A 172 -8.87 25.11 3.74
C THR A 172 -9.27 24.15 2.63
N LYS A 173 -9.35 24.66 1.39
CA LYS A 173 -9.80 23.90 0.22
C LYS A 173 -8.79 22.80 -0.12
N TRP A 174 -9.18 21.54 0.07
CA TRP A 174 -8.55 20.40 -0.60
C TRP A 174 -9.39 20.06 -1.83
N LEU A 175 -8.74 19.92 -2.99
CA LEU A 175 -9.41 19.53 -4.24
C LEU A 175 -9.78 18.03 -4.20
N PRO A 176 -10.88 17.62 -4.86
CA PRO A 176 -11.34 16.24 -4.83
C PRO A 176 -10.47 15.34 -5.73
N VAL A 177 -10.08 14.18 -5.21
CA VAL A 177 -9.44 13.10 -5.97
C VAL A 177 -10.52 12.22 -6.58
N CYS A 178 -10.48 12.01 -7.88
CA CYS A 178 -11.55 11.36 -8.63
C CYS A 178 -10.99 10.28 -9.57
N CYS A 179 -10.93 9.04 -9.07
CA CYS A 179 -10.75 7.83 -9.88
C CYS A 179 -11.46 6.65 -9.21
N PHE A 180 -12.76 6.51 -9.51
CA PHE A 180 -13.57 5.34 -9.14
C PHE A 180 -14.29 4.69 -10.32
N ASP A 181 -14.39 5.35 -11.48
CA ASP A 181 -14.96 4.76 -12.69
C ASP A 181 -14.22 5.18 -13.97
N SER A 182 -13.88 4.16 -14.75
CA SER A 182 -13.82 4.16 -16.22
C SER A 182 -12.95 5.27 -16.85
N ILE A 183 -13.51 6.42 -17.24
CA ILE A 183 -12.75 7.61 -17.65
C ILE A 183 -13.34 8.83 -16.94
N LEU A 184 -12.54 9.48 -16.09
CA LEU A 184 -12.90 10.73 -15.43
C LEU A 184 -12.24 11.92 -16.14
N ILE A 185 -13.00 12.54 -17.05
CA ILE A 185 -12.71 13.89 -17.56
C ILE A 185 -12.84 14.86 -16.37
N PHE A 186 -11.75 15.04 -15.63
CA PHE A 186 -11.69 16.03 -14.57
C PHE A 186 -11.20 17.35 -15.14
N CYS A 187 -11.99 18.40 -14.93
CA CYS A 187 -11.71 19.75 -15.40
C CYS A 187 -11.46 20.69 -14.19
N PRO A 188 -10.39 20.47 -13.38
CA PRO A 188 -10.11 21.29 -12.20
C PRO A 188 -9.49 22.63 -12.62
N LEU A 189 -10.23 23.70 -12.35
CA LEU A 189 -9.96 25.09 -12.76
C LEU A 189 -9.96 25.35 -14.27
N SER A 190 -11.06 25.98 -14.68
CA SER A 190 -11.20 26.79 -15.89
C SER A 190 -10.05 27.80 -16.05
N THR A 191 -8.99 27.43 -16.75
CA THR A 191 -8.06 28.42 -17.32
C THR A 191 -8.69 28.94 -18.61
N CYS A 192 -9.66 29.84 -18.49
CA CYS A 192 -10.33 30.43 -19.66
C CYS A 192 -9.33 31.30 -20.45
N ARG A 193 -8.66 30.69 -21.43
CA ARG A 193 -8.04 31.40 -22.55
C ARG A 193 -9.05 31.45 -23.68
N GLN A 194 -9.48 32.65 -24.05
CA GLN A 194 -10.24 32.92 -25.27
C GLN A 194 -11.51 32.06 -25.46
N SER A 195 -12.26 31.85 -24.37
CA SER A 195 -13.58 31.18 -24.39
C SER A 195 -13.59 29.69 -24.80
N GLN A 196 -12.45 29.01 -24.76
CA GLN A 196 -12.38 27.54 -24.86
C GLN A 196 -12.14 26.91 -23.49
N TRP A 197 -12.74 25.72 -23.29
CA TRP A 197 -12.53 24.87 -22.13
C TRP A 197 -11.57 23.76 -22.52
N GLU A 198 -10.36 23.76 -21.97
CA GLU A 198 -9.43 22.63 -22.05
C GLU A 198 -9.63 21.78 -20.78
N CYS A 199 -10.17 20.57 -20.91
CA CYS A 199 -10.20 19.62 -19.80
C CYS A 199 -9.01 18.67 -19.89
N SER A 200 -8.41 18.37 -18.75
CA SER A 200 -7.36 17.37 -18.61
C SER A 200 -7.96 15.96 -18.58
N GLU A 201 -7.72 15.18 -19.64
CA GLU A 201 -8.09 13.76 -19.70
C GLU A 201 -7.12 12.91 -18.85
N PHE A 202 -7.40 12.81 -17.56
CA PHE A 202 -6.68 11.91 -16.67
C PHE A 202 -7.28 10.50 -16.75
N VAL A 203 -6.52 9.56 -17.32
CA VAL A 203 -6.90 8.15 -17.36
C VAL A 203 -6.65 7.52 -16.00
N CYS A 204 -7.64 6.83 -15.43
CA CYS A 204 -7.46 6.08 -14.17
C CYS A 204 -6.64 4.80 -14.39
N LEU A 205 -5.86 4.39 -13.38
CA LEU A 205 -5.03 3.17 -13.47
C LEU A 205 -5.91 1.90 -13.47
N ILE A 206 -6.91 1.86 -12.58
CA ILE A 206 -7.96 0.85 -12.60
C ILE A 206 -9.11 1.34 -13.49
N ARG A 207 -9.46 0.57 -14.52
CA ARG A 207 -10.59 0.84 -15.43
C ARG A 207 -11.44 -0.42 -15.59
N GLN A 208 -12.70 -0.35 -15.16
CA GLN A 208 -13.60 -1.50 -15.17
C GLN A 208 -13.87 -1.98 -16.61
N GLU A 209 -14.10 -1.06 -17.54
CA GLU A 209 -14.28 -1.34 -18.97
C GLU A 209 -13.09 -2.08 -19.62
N LEU A 210 -11.84 -1.82 -19.20
CA LEU A 210 -10.68 -2.58 -19.67
C LEU A 210 -10.63 -3.99 -19.04
N ILE A 211 -10.96 -4.11 -17.75
CA ILE A 211 -11.07 -5.41 -17.05
C ILE A 211 -12.13 -6.29 -17.74
N ASP A 212 -13.30 -5.74 -18.02
CA ASP A 212 -14.42 -6.44 -18.66
C ASP A 212 -14.09 -6.81 -20.10
N SER A 213 -13.41 -5.92 -20.85
CA SER A 213 -12.93 -6.19 -22.19
C SER A 213 -11.93 -7.35 -22.21
N ILE A 214 -10.91 -7.35 -21.36
CA ILE A 214 -9.90 -8.42 -21.27
C ILE A 214 -10.56 -9.77 -20.91
N ASN A 215 -11.40 -9.77 -19.87
CA ASN A 215 -12.05 -10.99 -19.39
C ASN A 215 -13.11 -11.52 -20.39
N GLY A 216 -13.78 -10.64 -21.15
CA GLY A 216 -14.75 -11.02 -22.17
C GLY A 216 -14.14 -11.65 -23.44
N HIS A 217 -12.91 -11.26 -23.83
CA HIS A 217 -12.26 -11.75 -25.06
C HIS A 217 -11.50 -13.08 -24.90
N GLN A 218 -11.51 -13.71 -23.72
CA GLN A 218 -10.82 -14.99 -23.42
C GLN A 218 -9.33 -15.03 -23.82
N VAL A 219 -8.60 -13.95 -23.57
CA VAL A 219 -7.19 -13.75 -23.98
C VAL A 219 -6.15 -14.63 -23.24
N GLY A 220 -6.55 -15.75 -22.63
CA GLY A 220 -5.64 -16.68 -21.93
C GLY A 220 -5.08 -16.20 -20.58
N TRP A 221 -5.41 -14.97 -20.18
CA TRP A 221 -5.16 -14.41 -18.85
C TRP A 221 -6.37 -13.59 -18.37
N MET A 222 -6.41 -13.28 -17.07
CA MET A 222 -7.52 -12.59 -16.41
C MET A 222 -7.06 -11.25 -15.82
N ALA A 223 -7.88 -10.23 -16.02
CA ALA A 223 -7.72 -8.92 -15.40
C ALA A 223 -8.56 -8.79 -14.11
N GLY A 224 -8.15 -7.91 -13.21
CA GLY A 224 -8.86 -7.58 -11.98
C GLY A 224 -8.47 -6.23 -11.41
N ASN A 225 -9.16 -5.85 -10.33
CA ASN A 225 -8.93 -4.60 -9.60
C ASN A 225 -8.09 -4.82 -8.33
N TYR A 226 -7.39 -3.76 -7.91
CA TYR A 226 -6.54 -3.77 -6.72
C TYR A 226 -6.76 -2.48 -5.93
N SER A 227 -7.07 -2.60 -4.63
CA SER A 227 -7.35 -1.45 -3.76
C SER A 227 -6.14 -0.51 -3.59
N HIS A 228 -4.92 -1.06 -3.63
CA HIS A 228 -3.67 -0.32 -3.64
C HIS A 228 -3.46 0.61 -4.86
N PHE A 229 -4.31 0.48 -5.89
CA PHE A 229 -4.31 1.32 -7.09
C PHE A 229 -5.57 2.21 -7.22
N TRP A 230 -6.50 2.18 -6.27
CA TRP A 230 -7.67 3.06 -6.29
C TRP A 230 -7.27 4.53 -6.10
N GLY A 231 -7.96 5.44 -6.79
CA GLY A 231 -7.63 6.87 -6.81
C GLY A 231 -6.39 7.25 -7.61
N MET A 232 -5.60 6.30 -8.12
CA MET A 232 -4.37 6.54 -8.87
C MET A 232 -4.64 6.69 -10.38
N THR A 233 -4.04 7.69 -11.01
CA THR A 233 -4.03 7.83 -12.48
C THR A 233 -3.03 6.87 -13.14
N LEU A 234 -3.20 6.59 -14.43
CA LEU A 234 -2.27 5.79 -15.22
C LEU A 234 -0.86 6.43 -15.25
N GLU A 235 -0.78 7.76 -15.29
CA GLU A 235 0.50 8.48 -15.24
C GLU A 235 1.20 8.31 -13.90
N GLU A 236 0.48 8.40 -12.78
CA GLU A 236 1.01 8.11 -11.45
C GLU A 236 1.40 6.63 -11.30
N GLY A 237 0.60 5.70 -11.82
CA GLY A 237 0.90 4.27 -11.84
C GLY A 237 2.24 3.99 -12.54
N ILE A 238 2.40 4.52 -13.75
CA ILE A 238 3.66 4.45 -14.51
C ILE A 238 4.79 5.09 -13.71
N LYS A 239 4.62 6.33 -13.26
CA LYS A 239 5.65 7.11 -12.55
C LYS A 239 6.12 6.47 -11.24
N HIS A 240 5.21 5.89 -10.46
CA HIS A 240 5.51 5.37 -9.11
C HIS A 240 5.84 3.88 -9.08
N ARG A 241 5.40 3.09 -10.07
CA ARG A 241 5.66 1.64 -10.10
C ARG A 241 6.73 1.23 -11.13
N LEU A 242 6.90 1.98 -12.22
CA LEU A 242 7.83 1.65 -13.31
C LEU A 242 9.07 2.55 -13.27
N GLY A 243 10.07 2.11 -12.50
CA GLY A 243 11.26 2.90 -12.21
C GLY A 243 12.57 2.38 -12.79
N THR A 244 12.53 1.53 -13.82
CA THR A 244 13.79 1.03 -14.40
C THR A 244 14.15 1.84 -15.65
N ASP A 245 15.36 2.38 -15.70
CA ASP A 245 15.85 3.09 -16.88
C ASP A 245 15.96 2.15 -18.09
N GLU A 246 15.75 2.66 -19.31
CA GLU A 246 15.93 1.84 -20.51
C GLU A 246 17.39 1.32 -20.63
N PRO A 247 17.59 0.06 -21.06
CA PRO A 247 18.92 -0.51 -21.25
C PRO A 247 19.78 0.31 -22.23
N SER A 248 20.97 0.72 -21.79
CA SER A 248 21.94 1.39 -22.68
C SER A 248 22.48 0.42 -23.74
N PRO A 249 22.89 0.91 -24.93
CA PRO A 249 23.55 0.06 -25.93
C PRO A 249 24.73 -0.73 -25.35
N SER A 250 25.52 -0.10 -24.48
CA SER A 250 26.67 -0.72 -23.82
C SER A 250 26.36 -1.94 -22.94
N ILE A 251 25.17 -2.06 -22.33
CA ILE A 251 24.78 -3.28 -21.61
C ILE A 251 24.20 -4.34 -22.56
N LEU A 252 23.56 -3.91 -23.65
CA LEU A 252 23.06 -4.79 -24.72
C LEU A 252 24.20 -5.34 -25.62
N GLU A 253 25.39 -4.75 -25.57
CA GLU A 253 26.60 -5.19 -26.27
C GLU A 253 27.58 -5.99 -25.38
N MET A 254 27.24 -6.23 -24.09
CA MET A 254 28.04 -7.09 -23.22
C MET A 254 28.12 -8.52 -23.76
N THR A 255 29.32 -9.12 -23.71
CA THR A 255 29.56 -10.52 -24.10
C THR A 255 28.61 -11.46 -23.36
N GLU A 256 27.81 -12.19 -24.12
CA GLU A 256 26.86 -13.16 -23.60
C GLU A 256 27.59 -14.42 -23.10
N MET A 257 27.28 -14.87 -21.88
CA MET A 257 27.71 -16.19 -21.42
C MET A 257 26.84 -17.26 -22.08
N LYS A 258 27.43 -18.04 -22.98
CA LYS A 258 26.77 -19.19 -23.60
C LYS A 258 26.85 -20.41 -22.70
N ALA A 259 25.72 -21.09 -22.53
CA ALA A 259 25.63 -22.29 -21.70
C ALA A 259 25.60 -23.56 -22.57
N ASP A 260 26.30 -24.63 -22.15
CA ASP A 260 26.32 -25.90 -22.89
C ASP A 260 24.94 -26.59 -22.90
N LEU A 261 24.33 -26.75 -24.07
CA LEU A 261 22.98 -27.31 -24.23
C LEU A 261 22.96 -28.84 -24.38
N SER A 262 24.04 -29.53 -23.99
CA SER A 262 24.19 -31.00 -24.07
C SER A 262 23.12 -31.80 -23.33
N ASN A 263 22.56 -31.27 -22.24
CA ASN A 263 21.51 -31.91 -21.44
C ASN A 263 20.13 -31.32 -21.71
N GLY A 264 19.11 -32.18 -21.84
CA GLY A 264 17.72 -31.77 -22.05
C GLY A 264 17.14 -31.01 -20.85
N LEU A 265 16.43 -29.91 -21.12
CA LEU A 265 15.79 -29.08 -20.10
C LEU A 265 14.36 -29.58 -19.77
N PRO A 266 13.92 -29.51 -18.50
CA PRO A 266 12.57 -29.95 -18.12
C PRO A 266 11.48 -29.00 -18.64
N ASP A 267 10.28 -29.55 -18.85
CA ASP A 267 9.11 -28.81 -19.33
C ASP A 267 8.61 -27.71 -18.36
N PHE A 268 8.89 -27.90 -17.07
CA PHE A 268 8.51 -27.02 -15.98
C PHE A 268 9.65 -26.99 -14.96
N PHE A 269 9.95 -25.80 -14.45
CA PHE A 269 10.93 -25.59 -13.38
C PHE A 269 10.52 -24.36 -12.57
N THR A 270 10.76 -24.40 -11.26
CA THR A 270 10.82 -23.21 -10.42
C THR A 270 11.95 -23.37 -9.41
N ALA A 271 12.72 -22.30 -9.20
CA ALA A 271 13.87 -22.30 -8.32
C ALA A 271 13.51 -22.72 -6.89
N SER A 272 12.29 -22.41 -6.41
CA SER A 272 11.84 -22.74 -5.06
C SER A 272 11.67 -24.24 -4.79
N TYR A 273 11.44 -25.07 -5.82
CA TYR A 273 11.44 -26.53 -5.65
C TYR A 273 12.85 -27.12 -5.62
N LYS A 274 13.84 -26.49 -6.27
CA LYS A 274 15.24 -26.97 -6.25
C LYS A 274 15.99 -26.46 -5.01
N TRP A 275 15.75 -25.22 -4.61
CA TRP A 275 16.43 -24.53 -3.51
C TRP A 275 15.40 -23.99 -2.51
N SER A 276 14.68 -24.91 -1.87
CA SER A 276 13.67 -24.57 -0.87
C SER A 276 14.28 -23.76 0.27
N ASN A 277 13.54 -22.74 0.73
CA ASN A 277 13.96 -21.75 1.74
C ASN A 277 15.11 -20.80 1.33
N TRP A 278 15.68 -20.90 0.12
CA TRP A 278 16.72 -19.98 -0.37
C TRP A 278 16.21 -18.97 -1.41
N ILE A 279 14.98 -19.16 -1.91
CA ILE A 279 14.31 -18.25 -2.85
C ILE A 279 13.36 -17.34 -2.08
N HIS A 280 13.67 -16.05 -2.02
CA HIS A 280 12.88 -15.06 -1.30
C HIS A 280 11.65 -14.64 -2.10
N GLY A 281 10.52 -14.43 -1.41
CA GLY A 281 9.26 -14.02 -2.02
C GLY A 281 9.24 -12.57 -2.54
N PRO A 282 8.15 -12.16 -3.22
CA PRO A 282 7.94 -10.81 -3.68
C PRO A 282 7.92 -9.80 -2.52
N LEU A 283 8.60 -8.66 -2.71
CA LEU A 283 8.54 -7.51 -1.81
C LEU A 283 7.65 -6.42 -2.43
N ASP A 284 7.23 -5.42 -1.65
CA ASP A 284 6.48 -4.27 -2.17
C ASP A 284 7.33 -2.99 -2.17
N GLN A 285 7.50 -2.38 -3.35
CA GLN A 285 8.14 -1.09 -3.54
C GLN A 285 7.24 0.11 -3.18
N GLY A 286 5.96 -0.11 -2.91
CA GLY A 286 5.01 0.96 -2.65
C GLY A 286 4.98 1.98 -3.80
N ASN A 287 4.83 3.27 -3.46
CA ASN A 287 4.83 4.36 -4.45
C ASN A 287 6.23 4.94 -4.72
N CYS A 288 7.25 4.09 -4.68
CA CYS A 288 8.64 4.39 -5.01
C CYS A 288 9.02 3.66 -6.31
N ALA A 289 9.50 4.39 -7.31
CA ALA A 289 9.90 3.85 -8.61
C ALA A 289 11.28 3.18 -8.51
N ALA A 290 11.34 2.05 -7.82
CA ALA A 290 12.59 1.38 -7.45
C ALA A 290 12.66 -0.10 -7.83
N SER A 291 11.86 -0.56 -8.82
CA SER A 291 11.94 -1.94 -9.30
C SER A 291 13.34 -2.37 -9.74
N TRP A 292 14.15 -1.43 -10.24
CA TRP A 292 15.58 -1.59 -10.49
C TRP A 292 16.36 -2.08 -9.26
N ALA A 293 16.08 -1.54 -8.08
CA ALA A 293 16.75 -1.88 -6.82
C ALA A 293 16.17 -3.16 -6.21
N PHE A 294 14.84 -3.28 -6.19
CA PHE A 294 14.13 -4.43 -5.62
C PHE A 294 14.48 -5.73 -6.34
N SER A 295 14.44 -5.74 -7.67
CA SER A 295 14.81 -6.93 -8.46
C SER A 295 16.31 -7.27 -8.34
N THR A 296 17.20 -6.27 -8.32
CA THR A 296 18.65 -6.47 -8.12
C THR A 296 18.93 -7.11 -6.76
N ALA A 297 18.38 -6.54 -5.68
CA ALA A 297 18.57 -7.05 -4.32
C ALA A 297 17.97 -8.46 -4.15
N SER A 298 16.79 -8.72 -4.72
CA SER A 298 16.11 -10.02 -4.61
C SER A 298 16.83 -11.13 -5.39
N VAL A 299 17.34 -10.85 -6.59
CA VAL A 299 18.15 -11.81 -7.37
C VAL A 299 19.48 -12.09 -6.65
N ALA A 300 20.12 -11.05 -6.13
CA ALA A 300 21.36 -11.19 -5.38
C ALA A 300 21.19 -12.02 -4.10
N ALA A 301 20.13 -11.78 -3.33
CA ALA A 301 19.81 -12.54 -2.11
C ALA A 301 19.70 -14.04 -2.38
N ASP A 302 18.89 -14.42 -3.39
CA ASP A 302 18.69 -15.81 -3.77
C ASP A 302 20.00 -16.47 -4.23
N ARG A 303 20.80 -15.77 -5.06
CA ARG A 303 22.07 -16.32 -5.56
C ARG A 303 23.17 -16.40 -4.50
N ILE A 304 23.18 -15.50 -3.52
CA ILE A 304 24.07 -15.59 -2.37
C ILE A 304 23.68 -16.80 -1.51
N ALA A 305 22.39 -17.03 -1.28
CA ALA A 305 21.91 -18.23 -0.57
C ALA A 305 22.29 -19.53 -1.31
N ILE A 306 22.06 -19.60 -2.63
CA ILE A 306 22.40 -20.78 -3.43
C ILE A 306 23.92 -21.03 -3.45
N HIS A 307 24.73 -20.02 -3.76
CA HIS A 307 26.17 -20.21 -3.94
C HIS A 307 26.91 -20.41 -2.60
N SER A 308 26.39 -19.87 -1.50
CA SER A 308 26.90 -20.15 -0.13
C SER A 308 26.37 -21.46 0.47
N GLN A 309 25.63 -22.27 -0.31
CA GLN A 309 25.01 -23.53 0.15
C GLN A 309 24.12 -23.35 1.39
N GLY A 310 23.39 -22.23 1.46
CA GLY A 310 22.52 -21.89 2.59
C GLY A 310 23.24 -21.33 3.82
N ARG A 311 24.55 -21.07 3.79
CA ARG A 311 25.25 -20.38 4.89
C ARG A 311 24.81 -18.93 5.05
N ARG A 312 24.39 -18.26 3.97
CA ARG A 312 23.96 -16.85 3.96
C ARG A 312 22.62 -16.68 3.27
N THR A 313 21.53 -16.78 4.03
CA THR A 313 20.14 -16.70 3.53
C THR A 313 19.45 -15.37 3.85
N ALA A 314 20.21 -14.27 3.88
CA ALA A 314 19.66 -12.95 4.19
C ALA A 314 18.95 -12.34 2.97
N ASN A 315 17.68 -11.96 3.12
CA ASN A 315 16.98 -11.15 2.12
C ASN A 315 17.60 -9.75 2.09
N LEU A 316 18.15 -9.31 0.96
CA LEU A 316 18.94 -8.07 0.87
C LEU A 316 18.06 -6.82 0.77
N SER A 317 18.49 -5.74 1.42
CA SER A 317 17.76 -4.47 1.50
C SER A 317 17.74 -3.70 0.17
N PRO A 318 16.56 -3.50 -0.44
CA PRO A 318 16.42 -2.54 -1.54
C PRO A 318 16.61 -1.11 -1.05
N GLN A 319 16.21 -0.79 0.19
CA GLN A 319 16.34 0.56 0.77
C GLN A 319 17.80 1.01 0.88
N ASN A 320 18.70 0.11 1.28
CA ASN A 320 20.13 0.41 1.32
C ASN A 320 20.66 0.75 -0.08
N LEU A 321 20.23 0.00 -1.10
CA LEU A 321 20.59 0.28 -2.49
C LEU A 321 20.01 1.63 -2.96
N ILE A 322 18.73 1.90 -2.71
CA ILE A 322 18.03 3.15 -3.08
C ILE A 322 18.68 4.38 -2.45
N SER A 323 18.92 4.36 -1.14
CA SER A 323 19.46 5.53 -0.42
C SER A 323 20.97 5.74 -0.64
N CYS A 324 21.74 4.68 -0.93
CA CYS A 324 23.21 4.75 -0.93
C CYS A 324 23.87 4.62 -2.31
N ASN A 325 23.22 4.03 -3.31
CA ASN A 325 23.69 4.08 -4.70
C ASN A 325 23.17 5.37 -5.37
N THR A 326 23.79 6.51 -5.08
CA THR A 326 23.32 7.83 -5.57
C THR A 326 23.99 8.31 -6.87
N LYS A 327 25.03 7.62 -7.35
CA LYS A 327 25.75 8.02 -8.56
C LYS A 327 25.02 7.52 -9.80
N ASN A 328 24.51 8.44 -10.62
CA ASN A 328 23.72 8.15 -11.82
C ASN A 328 22.51 7.26 -11.52
N GLN A 329 21.77 7.62 -10.46
CA GLN A 329 20.55 6.97 -9.98
C GLN A 329 19.65 8.05 -9.35
N ASN A 330 18.32 7.89 -9.45
CA ASN A 330 17.34 8.85 -8.92
C ASN A 330 16.50 8.27 -7.77
N GLY A 331 16.96 7.17 -7.16
CA GLY A 331 16.30 6.53 -6.02
C GLY A 331 14.89 6.05 -6.37
N CYS A 332 13.89 6.67 -5.75
CA CYS A 332 12.46 6.42 -6.00
C CYS A 332 11.87 7.14 -7.22
N HIS A 333 12.68 7.82 -8.01
CA HIS A 333 12.31 8.40 -9.31
C HIS A 333 12.91 7.65 -10.50
N GLY A 334 13.52 6.49 -10.24
CA GLY A 334 14.08 5.60 -11.25
C GLY A 334 15.57 5.31 -11.10
N GLY A 335 16.03 4.29 -11.80
CA GLY A 335 17.44 3.92 -11.81
C GLY A 335 17.82 2.79 -12.77
N ASN A 336 19.12 2.70 -12.98
CA ASN A 336 19.78 1.82 -13.92
C ASN A 336 20.31 0.55 -13.22
N VAL A 337 19.97 -0.62 -13.77
CA VAL A 337 20.38 -1.92 -13.22
C VAL A 337 21.89 -2.17 -13.30
N ALA A 338 22.60 -1.64 -14.31
CA ALA A 338 24.05 -1.82 -14.44
C ALA A 338 24.80 -1.11 -13.30
N ASN A 339 24.37 0.11 -12.97
CA ASN A 339 24.87 0.87 -11.83
C ASN A 339 24.56 0.17 -10.50
N ALA A 340 23.39 -0.47 -10.38
CA ALA A 340 22.99 -1.24 -9.21
C ALA A 340 23.86 -2.47 -8.98
N TRP A 341 24.07 -3.29 -10.01
CA TRP A 341 25.00 -4.44 -9.96
C TRP A 341 26.46 -4.01 -9.72
N TRP A 342 26.88 -2.89 -10.30
CA TRP A 342 28.20 -2.32 -10.03
C TRP A 342 28.34 -1.89 -8.55
N TYR A 343 27.30 -1.29 -7.97
CA TYR A 343 27.27 -0.94 -6.55
C TYR A 343 27.33 -2.19 -5.67
N LEU A 344 26.50 -3.21 -5.94
CA LEU A 344 26.51 -4.46 -5.18
C LEU A 344 27.87 -5.18 -5.26
N ARG A 345 28.51 -5.21 -6.44
CA ARG A 345 29.88 -5.74 -6.61
C ARG A 345 30.90 -4.95 -5.81
N LYS A 346 30.80 -3.62 -5.79
CA LYS A 346 31.81 -2.75 -5.17
C LYS A 346 31.62 -2.65 -3.67
N ASN A 347 30.43 -2.31 -3.23
CA ASN A 347 30.05 -1.94 -1.87
C ASN A 347 29.27 -3.03 -1.15
N GLY A 348 28.50 -3.86 -1.87
CA GLY A 348 27.59 -4.82 -1.25
C GLY A 348 26.33 -4.17 -0.66
N LEU A 349 25.48 -4.99 -0.07
CA LEU A 349 24.24 -4.60 0.62
C LEU A 349 24.11 -5.31 1.98
N VAL A 350 23.33 -4.72 2.88
CA VAL A 350 22.87 -5.35 4.13
C VAL A 350 21.52 -6.04 3.96
N SER A 351 21.07 -6.78 4.97
CA SER A 351 19.73 -7.40 4.99
C SER A 351 18.60 -6.37 5.10
N THR A 352 17.40 -6.75 4.62
CA THR A 352 16.15 -6.00 4.77
C THR A 352 15.76 -5.85 6.24
N GLU A 353 16.06 -6.84 7.09
CA GLU A 353 15.88 -6.72 8.54
C GLU A 353 16.74 -5.59 9.13
N CYS A 354 17.93 -5.39 8.57
CA CYS A 354 18.85 -4.37 9.06
C CYS A 354 18.54 -2.97 8.55
N TYR A 355 18.22 -2.83 7.26
CA TYR A 355 17.77 -1.58 6.67
C TYR A 355 16.40 -1.79 6.00
N PRO A 356 15.30 -1.76 6.78
CA PRO A 356 13.96 -1.97 6.25
C PRO A 356 13.56 -0.90 5.23
N PHE A 357 12.73 -1.30 4.27
CA PHE A 357 12.12 -0.37 3.34
C PHE A 357 11.00 0.42 4.03
N MET A 358 11.02 1.75 3.86
CA MET A 358 10.07 2.66 4.49
C MET A 358 9.10 3.23 3.46
N ASN A 359 7.86 2.74 3.47
CA ASN A 359 6.76 3.28 2.67
C ASN A 359 6.35 4.68 3.18
N GLY A 360 6.80 5.76 2.51
CA GLY A 360 6.36 7.12 2.82
C GLY A 360 7.24 8.22 2.20
N HIS A 361 6.81 9.48 2.29
CA HIS A 361 7.48 10.66 1.71
C HIS A 361 8.95 10.88 2.16
N SER A 362 9.46 10.10 3.10
CA SER A 362 10.88 10.00 3.48
C SER A 362 11.72 9.11 2.56
N TYR A 363 11.26 8.84 1.33
CA TYR A 363 12.02 8.16 0.28
C TYR A 363 13.36 8.84 -0.05
N GLU A 364 13.48 10.14 0.21
CA GLU A 364 14.73 10.93 0.12
C GLU A 364 15.58 10.86 1.40
N SER A 365 15.41 9.81 2.22
CA SER A 365 16.29 9.57 3.36
C SER A 365 17.75 9.45 2.93
N SER A 366 18.61 10.25 3.55
CA SER A 366 20.05 10.18 3.36
C SER A 366 20.56 8.77 3.67
N CYS A 367 21.57 8.33 2.93
CA CYS A 367 22.19 7.02 3.14
C CYS A 367 22.65 6.83 4.59
N MET A 368 21.91 6.02 5.35
CA MET A 368 22.20 5.79 6.78
C MET A 368 23.34 4.79 7.02
N MET A 369 23.63 3.92 6.03
CA MET A 369 24.58 2.83 6.18
C MET A 369 25.41 2.62 4.92
N ARG A 370 26.70 2.96 4.98
CA ARG A 370 27.69 2.73 3.92
C ARG A 370 28.63 1.60 4.30
N SER A 371 29.30 1.03 3.31
CA SER A 371 30.37 0.06 3.50
C SER A 371 31.73 0.61 3.07
N GLU A 372 32.76 0.24 3.81
CA GLU A 372 34.16 0.54 3.52
C GLU A 372 34.98 -0.74 3.34
N LYS A 373 36.15 -0.61 2.70
CA LYS A 373 37.07 -1.73 2.51
C LYS A 373 37.67 -2.11 3.86
N SER A 374 37.60 -3.38 4.23
CA SER A 374 38.39 -3.90 5.35
C SER A 374 39.87 -4.02 4.97
N ASN A 375 40.72 -4.22 5.98
CA ASN A 375 42.12 -4.62 5.78
C ASN A 375 42.26 -6.02 5.15
N GLU A 376 41.27 -6.89 5.36
CA GLU A 376 41.15 -8.18 4.67
C GLU A 376 40.76 -8.00 3.19
N ARG A 377 41.42 -8.73 2.30
CA ARG A 377 41.19 -8.66 0.85
C ARG A 377 39.77 -9.09 0.49
N GLY A 378 39.10 -8.33 -0.38
CA GLY A 378 37.78 -8.66 -0.92
C GLY A 378 36.60 -8.37 0.00
N LYS A 379 36.81 -8.24 1.32
CA LYS A 379 35.76 -7.96 2.29
C LYS A 379 35.39 -6.48 2.40
N ARG A 380 34.18 -6.26 2.90
CA ARG A 380 33.59 -4.97 3.25
C ARG A 380 33.05 -5.05 4.66
N HIS A 381 33.09 -3.94 5.38
CA HIS A 381 32.42 -3.77 6.67
C HIS A 381 31.52 -2.54 6.62
N ALA A 382 30.46 -2.52 7.42
CA ALA A 382 29.63 -1.33 7.58
C ALA A 382 30.38 -0.25 8.38
N VAL A 383 30.23 1.01 7.98
CA VAL A 383 30.83 2.18 8.64
C VAL A 383 30.02 2.61 9.86
N THR A 384 28.71 2.43 9.79
CA THR A 384 27.73 2.74 10.84
C THR A 384 27.00 1.47 11.26
N PRO A 385 26.49 1.41 12.51
CA PRO A 385 25.60 0.34 12.92
C PRO A 385 24.32 0.31 12.08
N CYS A 386 23.73 -0.87 12.06
CA CYS A 386 22.43 -1.17 11.51
C CYS A 386 21.35 -0.13 11.89
N PRO A 387 20.61 0.47 10.92
CA PRO A 387 19.54 1.43 11.21
C PRO A 387 18.37 0.85 11.99
N SER A 388 18.07 -0.43 11.82
CA SER A 388 17.05 -1.17 12.57
C SER A 388 17.55 -1.54 13.96
N SER A 389 16.79 -1.21 14.99
CA SER A 389 17.05 -1.68 16.36
C SER A 389 16.73 -3.17 16.57
N ALA A 390 16.06 -3.83 15.61
CA ALA A 390 15.69 -5.23 15.71
C ALA A 390 16.85 -6.20 15.43
N LEU A 391 17.92 -5.74 14.77
CA LEU A 391 19.05 -6.58 14.37
C LEU A 391 20.37 -5.83 14.58
N HIS A 392 21.34 -6.47 15.25
CA HIS A 392 22.69 -5.92 15.44
C HIS A 392 23.73 -6.45 14.43
N SER A 393 23.29 -7.26 13.46
CA SER A 393 24.16 -7.70 12.36
C SER A 393 24.47 -6.56 11.40
N ASN A 394 25.75 -6.36 11.13
CA ASN A 394 26.27 -5.39 10.18
C ASN A 394 26.91 -6.11 8.96
N GLU A 395 26.47 -7.33 8.65
CA GLU A 395 27.02 -8.12 7.56
C GLU A 395 26.79 -7.45 6.20
N ILE A 396 27.84 -7.39 5.38
CA ILE A 396 27.80 -6.89 4.01
C ILE A 396 27.89 -8.08 3.06
N HIS A 397 26.85 -8.26 2.25
CA HIS A 397 26.79 -9.28 1.21
C HIS A 397 27.19 -8.68 -0.14
N LEU A 398 28.04 -9.39 -0.90
CA LEU A 398 28.56 -8.94 -2.19
C LEU A 398 28.24 -9.94 -3.31
N CYS A 399 28.36 -9.49 -4.55
CA CYS A 399 28.39 -10.34 -5.74
C CYS A 399 29.67 -10.12 -6.56
N THR A 400 29.96 -11.08 -7.43
CA THR A 400 30.96 -10.95 -8.50
C THR A 400 30.54 -9.86 -9.50
N PRO A 401 31.34 -9.52 -10.53
CA PRO A 401 30.80 -8.79 -11.68
C PRO A 401 29.56 -9.49 -12.23
N ALA A 402 28.52 -8.71 -12.51
CA ALA A 402 27.35 -9.19 -13.24
C ALA A 402 27.69 -9.36 -14.73
N TYR A 403 26.97 -10.28 -15.37
CA TYR A 403 27.11 -10.64 -16.78
C TYR A 403 25.73 -10.70 -17.45
N ARG A 404 25.72 -10.52 -18.77
CA ARG A 404 24.53 -10.68 -19.59
C ARG A 404 24.39 -12.13 -20.02
N ILE A 405 23.19 -12.67 -19.89
CA ILE A 405 22.81 -13.96 -20.50
C ILE A 405 22.18 -13.65 -21.85
N SER A 406 22.38 -14.55 -22.82
CA SER A 406 21.82 -14.40 -24.15
C SER A 406 20.29 -14.31 -24.12
N SER A 407 19.70 -13.65 -25.12
CA SER A 407 18.26 -13.65 -25.34
C SER A 407 17.69 -14.99 -25.83
N ASN A 408 18.50 -16.05 -25.85
CA ASN A 408 18.08 -17.40 -26.19
C ASN A 408 17.30 -18.06 -25.04
N GLU A 409 16.04 -18.44 -25.31
CA GLU A 409 15.13 -19.16 -24.40
C GLU A 409 15.86 -20.27 -23.59
N THR A 410 16.66 -21.11 -24.24
CA THR A 410 17.29 -22.27 -23.59
C THR A 410 18.49 -21.89 -22.72
N GLU A 411 19.22 -20.83 -23.06
CA GLU A 411 20.32 -20.33 -22.22
C GLU A 411 19.78 -19.67 -20.94
N ILE A 412 18.69 -18.91 -21.06
CA ILE A 412 17.98 -18.32 -19.90
C ILE A 412 17.42 -19.42 -18.98
N MET A 413 16.77 -20.44 -19.55
CA MET A 413 16.28 -21.60 -18.79
C MET A 413 17.45 -22.31 -18.06
N LYS A 414 18.55 -22.57 -18.76
CA LYS A 414 19.70 -23.28 -18.20
C LYS A 414 20.36 -22.48 -17.06
N GLU A 415 20.55 -21.17 -17.25
CA GLU A 415 21.09 -20.29 -16.21
C GLU A 415 20.23 -20.30 -14.94
N ILE A 416 18.90 -20.20 -15.08
CA ILE A 416 17.96 -20.27 -13.94
C ILE A 416 18.03 -21.64 -13.27
N MET A 417 18.22 -22.71 -14.03
CA MET A 417 18.31 -24.08 -13.53
C MET A 417 19.59 -24.37 -12.75
N GLU A 418 20.72 -23.81 -13.17
CA GLU A 418 22.04 -24.09 -12.61
C GLU A 418 22.40 -23.11 -11.49
N ASN A 419 22.22 -21.81 -11.73
CA ASN A 419 22.75 -20.71 -10.91
C ASN A 419 21.65 -19.88 -10.21
N GLY A 420 20.38 -20.27 -10.37
CA GLY A 420 19.24 -19.63 -9.69
C GLY A 420 18.68 -18.41 -10.42
N PRO A 421 17.69 -17.73 -9.82
CA PRO A 421 16.93 -16.66 -10.45
C PRO A 421 17.78 -15.58 -11.14
N VAL A 422 17.26 -14.98 -12.19
CA VAL A 422 17.91 -13.91 -12.97
C VAL A 422 17.08 -12.63 -12.95
N GLN A 423 17.71 -11.49 -13.15
CA GLN A 423 17.00 -10.24 -13.37
C GLN A 423 16.63 -10.12 -14.85
N ALA A 424 15.38 -9.78 -15.14
CA ALA A 424 14.92 -9.41 -16.47
C ALA A 424 14.38 -7.98 -16.46
N ILE A 425 14.45 -7.31 -17.62
CA ILE A 425 13.77 -6.03 -17.86
C ILE A 425 12.69 -6.24 -18.90
N MET A 426 11.48 -5.74 -18.61
CA MET A 426 10.34 -5.75 -19.52
C MET A 426 9.71 -4.37 -19.69
N ARG A 427 9.01 -4.18 -20.80
CA ARG A 427 8.06 -3.08 -21.02
C ARG A 427 6.75 -3.42 -20.34
N VAL A 428 6.22 -2.49 -19.57
CA VAL A 428 4.91 -2.62 -18.91
C VAL A 428 3.92 -1.72 -19.63
N HIS A 429 2.84 -2.34 -20.12
CA HIS A 429 1.69 -1.67 -20.71
C HIS A 429 0.59 -1.47 -19.67
N GLU A 430 -0.38 -0.60 -19.98
CA GLU A 430 -1.50 -0.26 -19.08
C GLU A 430 -2.36 -1.46 -18.64
N ASP A 431 -2.45 -2.53 -19.44
CA ASP A 431 -3.21 -3.74 -19.10
C ASP A 431 -2.50 -4.63 -18.08
N PHE A 432 -1.16 -4.61 -18.01
CA PHE A 432 -0.39 -5.42 -17.08
C PHE A 432 -0.64 -5.06 -15.61
N PHE A 433 -0.91 -3.79 -15.29
CA PHE A 433 -1.28 -3.37 -13.93
C PHE A 433 -2.50 -4.12 -13.38
N LEU A 434 -3.40 -4.55 -14.29
CA LEU A 434 -4.63 -5.27 -13.99
C LEU A 434 -4.44 -6.79 -13.95
N TYR A 435 -3.25 -7.33 -14.26
CA TYR A 435 -3.01 -8.79 -14.29
C TYR A 435 -3.39 -9.45 -12.96
N LYS A 436 -4.22 -10.49 -13.03
CA LYS A 436 -4.68 -11.29 -11.88
C LYS A 436 -4.31 -12.78 -11.97
N GLY A 437 -4.08 -13.29 -13.18
CA GLY A 437 -3.59 -14.67 -13.35
C GLY A 437 -3.70 -15.18 -14.79
N GLY A 438 -3.08 -16.33 -15.07
CA GLY A 438 -3.05 -16.96 -16.39
C GLY A 438 -1.68 -16.90 -17.04
N VAL A 439 -1.58 -16.58 -18.33
CA VAL A 439 -0.31 -16.27 -19.01
C VAL A 439 -0.45 -14.97 -19.77
N TYR A 440 0.13 -13.91 -19.22
CA TYR A 440 0.10 -12.57 -19.78
C TYR A 440 0.78 -12.50 -21.15
N HIS A 441 0.13 -11.74 -22.03
CA HIS A 441 0.70 -11.12 -23.22
C HIS A 441 -0.11 -9.84 -23.47
N HIS A 442 0.53 -8.81 -24.02
CA HIS A 442 -0.13 -7.53 -24.23
C HIS A 442 -1.25 -7.65 -25.27
N THR A 443 -2.41 -7.07 -24.96
CA THR A 443 -3.62 -7.27 -25.77
C THR A 443 -3.97 -6.07 -26.65
N SER A 444 -4.41 -6.33 -27.88
CA SER A 444 -4.97 -5.29 -28.76
C SER A 444 -6.26 -4.65 -28.22
N ALA A 445 -6.91 -5.26 -27.22
CA ALA A 445 -8.00 -4.67 -26.47
C ALA A 445 -7.55 -3.44 -25.66
N ALA A 446 -6.33 -3.47 -25.11
CA ALA A 446 -5.71 -2.36 -24.40
C ALA A 446 -5.03 -1.35 -25.35
N ALA A 447 -4.64 -1.76 -26.54
CA ALA A 447 -3.87 -0.93 -27.48
C ALA A 447 -4.64 0.27 -28.11
N LYS A 448 -5.88 0.53 -27.69
CA LYS A 448 -6.79 1.46 -28.40
C LYS A 448 -6.66 2.93 -28.01
N GLU A 449 -6.34 3.28 -26.76
CA GLU A 449 -6.50 4.69 -26.31
C GLU A 449 -5.26 5.33 -25.68
N ASN A 450 -4.36 4.60 -25.00
CA ASN A 450 -3.11 5.21 -24.51
C ASN A 450 -1.89 4.28 -24.66
N ARG A 451 -0.96 4.64 -25.56
CA ARG A 451 0.33 3.94 -25.74
C ARG A 451 1.36 4.29 -24.67
N ARG A 452 0.92 4.61 -23.45
CA ARG A 452 1.82 4.91 -22.34
C ARG A 452 2.35 3.59 -21.78
N GLN A 453 3.67 3.45 -21.79
CA GLN A 453 4.41 2.29 -21.33
C GLN A 453 5.60 2.77 -20.51
N GLY A 454 6.06 1.94 -19.58
CA GLY A 454 7.29 2.18 -18.83
C GLY A 454 8.16 0.93 -18.76
N THR A 455 9.39 1.08 -18.30
CA THR A 455 10.35 -0.01 -18.21
C THR A 455 10.46 -0.48 -16.75
N HIS A 456 10.45 -1.80 -16.56
CA HIS A 456 10.32 -2.43 -15.24
C HIS A 456 11.23 -3.65 -15.11
N ALA A 457 11.95 -3.75 -14.00
CA ALA A 457 12.83 -4.88 -13.71
C ALA A 457 12.16 -5.88 -12.76
N VAL A 458 12.23 -7.16 -13.10
CA VAL A 458 11.60 -8.28 -12.39
C VAL A 458 12.59 -9.42 -12.17
N LYS A 459 12.25 -10.37 -11.29
CA LYS A 459 13.07 -11.58 -11.03
C LYS A 459 12.43 -12.79 -11.71
N LEU A 460 13.08 -13.36 -12.72
CA LEU A 460 12.65 -14.65 -13.31
C LEU A 460 13.08 -15.79 -12.39
N VAL A 461 12.10 -16.59 -11.94
CA VAL A 461 12.31 -17.70 -10.98
C VAL A 461 12.10 -19.08 -11.60
N GLY A 462 11.54 -19.17 -12.80
CA GLY A 462 11.21 -20.44 -13.42
C GLY A 462 10.45 -20.30 -14.74
N TRP A 463 9.94 -21.42 -15.23
CA TRP A 463 9.16 -21.51 -16.46
C TRP A 463 8.20 -22.70 -16.44
N GLY A 464 7.29 -22.72 -17.41
CA GLY A 464 6.47 -23.89 -17.68
C GLY A 464 6.00 -23.96 -19.12
N ARG A 465 5.12 -24.94 -19.34
CA ARG A 465 4.30 -25.06 -20.55
C ARG A 465 2.90 -25.59 -20.18
N LYS A 466 1.87 -25.13 -20.89
CA LYS A 466 0.48 -25.57 -20.74
C LYS A 466 -0.08 -25.98 -22.10
N LYS A 467 -0.82 -27.10 -22.16
CA LYS A 467 -1.59 -27.45 -23.36
C LYS A 467 -2.79 -26.49 -23.50
N GLN A 468 -2.98 -25.94 -24.69
CA GLN A 468 -4.14 -25.14 -25.05
C GLN A 468 -5.26 -26.06 -25.59
N ASN A 469 -6.51 -25.57 -25.56
CA ASN A 469 -7.69 -26.34 -25.98
C ASN A 469 -7.66 -26.74 -27.46
N GLY A 470 -6.84 -26.09 -28.29
CA GLY A 470 -6.58 -26.46 -29.69
C GLY A 470 -5.36 -27.36 -29.93
N GLY A 471 -4.82 -28.00 -28.89
CA GLY A 471 -3.65 -28.90 -29.00
C GLY A 471 -2.28 -28.23 -29.02
N GLY A 472 -2.22 -26.90 -29.20
CA GLY A 472 -1.00 -26.10 -29.08
C GLY A 472 -0.37 -26.12 -27.68
N ILE A 473 0.92 -25.79 -27.61
CA ILE A 473 1.67 -25.69 -26.34
C ILE A 473 2.00 -24.22 -26.09
N MET A 474 1.42 -23.64 -25.05
CA MET A 474 1.75 -22.30 -24.57
C MET A 474 2.88 -22.38 -23.56
N LYS A 475 4.05 -21.83 -23.91
CA LYS A 475 5.20 -21.68 -23.02
C LYS A 475 5.03 -20.41 -22.18
N PHE A 476 5.50 -20.42 -20.93
CA PHE A 476 5.53 -19.22 -20.09
C PHE A 476 6.78 -19.17 -19.21
N TRP A 477 7.22 -17.95 -18.85
CA TRP A 477 8.10 -17.68 -17.72
C TRP A 477 7.28 -17.53 -16.44
N ILE A 478 7.93 -17.72 -15.29
CA ILE A 478 7.41 -17.41 -13.96
C ILE A 478 8.30 -16.30 -13.39
N ALA A 479 7.70 -15.16 -13.05
CA ALA A 479 8.41 -13.98 -12.58
C ALA A 479 7.83 -13.48 -11.25
N ALA A 480 8.71 -13.10 -10.32
CA ALA A 480 8.35 -12.37 -9.11
C ALA A 480 8.37 -10.86 -9.41
N ASN A 481 7.27 -10.19 -9.08
CA ASN A 481 7.14 -8.74 -9.19
C ASN A 481 7.65 -8.05 -7.90
N SER A 482 7.65 -6.73 -7.87
CA SER A 482 8.01 -5.88 -6.72
C SER A 482 6.82 -5.08 -6.18
N TRP A 483 5.59 -5.58 -6.36
CA TRP A 483 4.34 -4.94 -5.91
C TRP A 483 3.63 -5.76 -4.81
N GLY A 484 4.41 -6.41 -3.95
CA GLY A 484 3.90 -7.21 -2.83
C GLY A 484 3.12 -8.46 -3.24
N THR A 485 2.64 -9.21 -2.24
CA THR A 485 1.85 -10.43 -2.46
C THR A 485 0.37 -10.17 -2.79
N TRP A 486 -0.09 -8.92 -2.65
CA TRP A 486 -1.49 -8.54 -2.93
C TRP A 486 -1.81 -8.43 -4.43
N TRP A 487 -0.80 -8.42 -5.30
CA TRP A 487 -0.93 -8.27 -6.74
C TRP A 487 -0.72 -9.59 -7.48
N GLY A 488 -1.47 -9.83 -8.56
CA GLY A 488 -1.27 -10.97 -9.46
C GLY A 488 -1.50 -12.31 -8.76
N GLU A 489 -0.56 -13.24 -8.96
CA GLU A 489 -0.57 -14.59 -8.42
C GLU A 489 0.35 -14.63 -7.18
N ASP A 490 -0.14 -14.10 -6.05
CA ASP A 490 0.62 -13.94 -4.79
C ASP A 490 1.93 -13.15 -4.94
N GLY A 491 1.90 -12.09 -5.75
CA GLY A 491 3.05 -11.25 -6.12
C GLY A 491 3.88 -11.78 -7.30
N TYR A 492 3.50 -12.93 -7.85
CA TYR A 492 4.09 -13.47 -9.08
C TYR A 492 3.18 -13.21 -10.28
N PHE A 493 3.76 -13.38 -11.48
CA PHE A 493 3.02 -13.46 -12.72
C PHE A 493 3.67 -14.45 -13.67
N ARG A 494 2.90 -14.83 -14.69
CA ARG A 494 3.38 -15.66 -15.79
C ARG A 494 3.18 -14.91 -17.09
N ILE A 495 4.17 -14.95 -17.95
CA ILE A 495 4.23 -14.19 -19.21
C ILE A 495 4.69 -15.11 -20.34
N LEU A 496 4.19 -14.86 -21.55
CA LEU A 496 4.47 -15.65 -22.75
C LEU A 496 5.99 -15.74 -23.01
N ARG A 497 6.47 -16.93 -23.40
CA ARG A 497 7.90 -17.28 -23.48
C ARG A 497 8.29 -17.81 -24.86
N GLY A 498 9.50 -17.47 -25.31
CA GLY A 498 10.06 -17.86 -26.60
C GLY A 498 9.70 -16.90 -27.75
N VAL A 499 9.18 -15.71 -27.43
CA VAL A 499 8.75 -14.68 -28.40
C VAL A 499 9.20 -13.26 -27.99
N ASN A 500 10.01 -13.12 -26.95
CA ASN A 500 10.40 -11.85 -26.33
C ASN A 500 9.20 -10.93 -26.00
N GLU A 501 8.14 -11.52 -25.42
CA GLU A 501 6.93 -10.79 -25.02
C GLU A 501 7.31 -9.61 -24.11
N CYS A 502 6.82 -8.42 -24.44
CA CYS A 502 7.14 -7.19 -23.71
C CYS A 502 8.64 -6.96 -23.47
N ASP A 503 9.53 -7.32 -24.41
CA ASP A 503 11.00 -7.20 -24.28
C ASP A 503 11.63 -8.05 -23.15
N ILE A 504 10.89 -8.97 -22.49
CA ILE A 504 11.38 -9.63 -21.26
C ILE A 504 12.62 -10.54 -21.44
N GLU A 505 12.88 -11.02 -22.66
CA GLU A 505 14.02 -11.89 -23.00
C GLU A 505 15.24 -11.07 -23.50
N LYS A 506 15.10 -9.75 -23.71
CA LYS A 506 16.08 -8.87 -24.36
C LYS A 506 17.32 -8.57 -23.51
N LEU A 507 17.11 -8.34 -22.21
CA LEU A 507 18.18 -8.12 -21.25
C LEU A 507 17.94 -8.95 -19.99
N ILE A 508 18.71 -10.04 -19.91
CA ILE A 508 18.78 -10.91 -18.74
C ILE A 508 20.15 -10.72 -18.07
N ILE A 509 20.15 -10.47 -16.76
CA ILE A 509 21.37 -10.25 -15.98
C ILE A 509 21.47 -11.30 -14.87
N GLY A 510 22.65 -11.90 -14.78
CA GLY A 510 23.07 -12.78 -13.69
C GLY A 510 24.34 -12.26 -13.02
N ALA A 511 24.60 -12.74 -11.82
CA ALA A 511 25.86 -12.56 -11.09
C ALA A 511 26.11 -13.81 -10.23
N TRP A 512 27.31 -13.99 -9.71
CA TRP A 512 27.54 -14.98 -8.65
C TRP A 512 27.51 -14.28 -7.29
N GLY A 513 26.87 -14.89 -6.30
CA GLY A 513 27.09 -14.52 -4.90
C GLY A 513 28.59 -14.60 -4.57
N TYR A 514 29.11 -13.62 -3.83
CA TYR A 514 30.48 -13.68 -3.33
C TYR A 514 30.51 -14.55 -2.07
N VAL A 515 31.34 -15.57 -2.10
CA VAL A 515 31.45 -16.64 -1.09
C VAL A 515 32.92 -16.72 -0.70
N ASP A 516 33.23 -16.58 0.59
CA ASP A 516 34.61 -16.64 1.10
C ASP A 516 35.08 -18.10 1.23
N MET A 517 36.39 -18.33 1.39
CA MET A 517 36.91 -19.69 1.63
C MET A 517 36.39 -20.30 2.94
N LEU A 518 35.97 -19.47 3.90
CA LEU A 518 35.29 -19.90 5.13
C LEU A 518 33.82 -20.33 4.90
N ASP A 519 33.22 -19.95 3.77
CA ASP A 519 31.88 -20.36 3.37
C ASP A 519 31.88 -21.62 2.47
N TYR A 520 33.05 -22.21 2.19
CA TYR A 520 33.15 -23.57 1.66
C TYR A 520 33.11 -24.58 2.82
N PRO A 521 32.57 -25.80 2.62
CA PRO A 521 32.81 -26.88 3.57
C PRO A 521 34.32 -27.14 3.64
N PRO A 522 34.90 -27.45 4.82
CA PRO A 522 36.21 -28.08 4.83
C PRO A 522 36.12 -29.32 3.93
N HIS A 523 37.14 -29.54 3.11
CA HIS A 523 37.23 -30.80 2.38
C HIS A 523 37.24 -31.92 3.42
N GLU A 524 36.19 -32.74 3.44
CA GLU A 524 36.29 -34.06 4.04
C GLU A 524 37.33 -34.81 3.21
N GLU A 525 38.56 -34.87 3.72
CA GLU A 525 39.53 -35.87 3.30
C GLU A 525 38.90 -37.23 3.61
N TYR A 526 38.30 -37.84 2.59
CA TYR A 526 38.05 -39.26 2.59
C TYR A 526 39.42 -39.95 2.56
N ASP A 527 39.96 -40.22 3.75
CA ASP A 527 41.09 -41.14 3.96
C ASP A 527 40.71 -42.49 3.33
N THR A 528 41.37 -42.84 2.23
CA THR A 528 41.28 -44.13 1.52
C THR A 528 42.56 -44.94 1.70
#